data_AF-A0A3M0GGK2-F1
#
_entry.id   AF-A0A3M0GGK2-F1
#
_cell.length_a   1.000
_cell.length_b   1.000
_cell.length_c   1.000
_cell.angle_alpha   90.00
_cell.angle_beta   90.00
_cell.angle_gamma   90.00
#
_symmetry.space_group_name_H-M   'P 1'
#
loop_
_entity.id
_entity.type
_entity.pdbx_description
1 polymer ?
#
loop_
_entity_poly.entity_id
_entity_poly.type
_entity_poly.pdbx_seq_one_letter_code
_entity_poly.pdbx_strand_id
1 'polypeptide(L)'
;MAESRMSRLSNQYHAWTRSHPTAAEDFGTAIEDLLNDAGIIFDRVSTRIKAWSSLKRKAKKRGEGGDFIYPSPWDDIHDVMGVRITLYHSTIIPHALNVLGESFKVVRSVDKAAETRISGGFGYGSHHLVLTVTDDSAATMEELADFVGWTFEVQIRTVLQHAWAEFEHDIRYKQGPTPPSPEVDRLFTLAAGLIELADQQFDQIAALKAPSTEADTDVELTPETLPGVLAIFLGNRFPLSRSEHYRFLAEILEVNDIRSLDQLEQLLDDDAIAHVHDTMRYRFTPGQVRLIDDLLLNKFGKQHIEATAGAGDRAGRRRRLNARLRALRANS
;
A
#
# COMPACT_ATOMS: atom_id res chain seq x y z
N MET A 1 -37.48 21.72 13.87
CA MET A 1 -37.62 21.08 12.54
C MET A 1 -36.57 19.99 12.43
N ALA A 2 -36.94 18.81 11.93
CA ALA A 2 -35.98 17.73 11.72
C ALA A 2 -34.91 18.19 10.70
N GLU A 3 -33.64 17.96 11.03
CA GLU A 3 -32.53 18.30 10.13
C GLU A 3 -32.67 17.54 8.80
N SER A 4 -32.56 18.24 7.67
CA SER A 4 -32.61 17.59 6.35
C SER A 4 -31.40 16.65 6.17
N ARG A 5 -31.59 15.53 5.45
CA ARG A 5 -30.51 14.57 5.11
C ARG A 5 -29.25 15.25 4.57
N MET A 6 -29.43 16.30 3.76
CA MET A 6 -28.30 17.05 3.21
C MET A 6 -27.60 17.95 4.22
N SER A 7 -28.35 18.58 5.13
CA SER A 7 -27.76 19.35 6.23
C SER A 7 -26.93 18.44 7.14
N ARG A 8 -27.50 17.28 7.50
CA ARG A 8 -26.81 16.30 8.34
C ARG A 8 -25.49 15.85 7.71
N LEU A 9 -25.50 15.48 6.43
CA LEU A 9 -24.29 15.09 5.72
C LEU A 9 -23.25 16.22 5.68
N SER A 10 -23.69 17.46 5.46
CA SER A 10 -22.81 18.63 5.45
C SER A 10 -22.13 18.83 6.80
N ASN A 11 -22.91 18.71 7.88
CA ASN A 11 -22.41 18.87 9.24
C ASN A 11 -21.44 17.76 9.62
N GLN A 12 -21.76 16.49 9.31
CA GLN A 12 -20.86 15.35 9.51
C GLN A 12 -19.55 15.53 8.76
N TYR A 13 -19.61 15.84 7.45
CA TYR A 13 -18.43 16.06 6.62
C TYR A 13 -17.54 17.16 7.19
N HIS A 14 -18.09 18.34 7.46
CA HIS A 14 -17.28 19.46 7.93
C HIS A 14 -16.76 19.26 9.36
N ALA A 15 -17.51 18.59 10.23
CA ALA A 15 -17.04 18.23 11.56
C ALA A 15 -15.86 17.27 11.46
N TRP A 16 -15.99 16.19 10.68
CA TRP A 16 -14.96 15.18 10.50
C TRP A 16 -13.68 15.76 9.86
N THR A 17 -13.81 16.61 8.83
CA THR A 17 -12.63 17.25 8.21
C THR A 17 -11.92 18.22 9.16
N ARG A 18 -12.64 18.83 10.10
CA ARG A 18 -12.03 19.71 11.11
C ARG A 18 -11.34 18.94 12.22
N SER A 19 -11.90 17.79 12.62
CA SER A 19 -11.28 16.94 13.65
C SER A 19 -10.10 16.15 13.12
N HIS A 20 -10.02 15.90 11.81
CA HIS A 20 -8.94 15.12 11.19
C HIS A 20 -8.27 15.91 10.04
N PRO A 21 -7.58 17.02 10.34
CA PRO A 21 -6.95 17.87 9.32
C PRO A 21 -5.84 17.16 8.52
N THR A 22 -5.20 16.14 9.12
CA THR A 22 -4.10 15.36 8.56
C THR A 22 -4.53 14.02 7.96
N ALA A 23 -5.83 13.69 7.94
CA ALA A 23 -6.29 12.33 7.58
C ALA A 23 -5.72 11.80 6.25
N ALA A 24 -5.58 12.64 5.22
CA ALA A 24 -5.00 12.19 3.97
C ALA A 24 -3.52 11.79 4.12
N GLU A 25 -2.75 12.57 4.88
CA GLU A 25 -1.34 12.28 5.18
C GLU A 25 -1.22 11.04 6.05
N ASP A 26 -2.01 10.94 7.12
CA ASP A 26 -2.00 9.80 8.05
C ASP A 26 -2.28 8.47 7.33
N PHE A 27 -3.31 8.43 6.46
CA PHE A 27 -3.59 7.27 5.61
C PHE A 27 -2.50 7.02 4.57
N GLY A 28 -1.87 8.08 4.04
CA GLY A 28 -0.79 7.95 3.06
C GLY A 28 0.41 7.26 3.68
N THR A 29 0.89 7.81 4.79
CA THR A 29 2.01 7.27 5.57
C THR A 29 1.74 5.83 6.01
N ALA A 30 0.58 5.57 6.63
CA ALA A 30 0.25 4.23 7.11
C ALA A 30 0.25 3.16 5.99
N ILE A 31 -0.30 3.49 4.82
CA ILE A 31 -0.35 2.56 3.69
C ILE A 31 1.01 2.41 3.03
N GLU A 32 1.79 3.48 2.85
CA GLU A 32 3.17 3.38 2.34
C GLU A 32 4.02 2.49 3.24
N ASP A 33 3.94 2.69 4.55
CA ASP A 33 4.68 1.92 5.53
C ASP A 33 4.28 0.45 5.55
N LEU A 34 2.98 0.16 5.47
CA LEU A 34 2.48 -1.20 5.35
C LEU A 34 3.04 -1.90 4.11
N LEU A 35 3.00 -1.24 2.95
CA LEU A 35 3.51 -1.81 1.70
C LEU A 35 5.01 -2.01 1.73
N ASN A 36 5.76 -1.05 2.30
CA ASN A 36 7.21 -1.12 2.48
C ASN A 36 7.60 -2.26 3.42
N ASP A 37 6.92 -2.39 4.57
CA ASP A 37 7.14 -3.48 5.54
C ASP A 37 6.83 -4.86 4.93
N ALA A 38 5.91 -4.93 3.97
CA ALA A 38 5.55 -6.16 3.26
C ALA A 38 6.42 -6.46 2.03
N GLY A 39 7.40 -5.61 1.71
CA GLY A 39 8.23 -5.78 0.50
C GLY A 39 7.45 -5.59 -0.82
N ILE A 40 6.36 -4.80 -0.80
CA ILE A 40 5.64 -4.44 -2.02
C ILE A 40 6.40 -3.30 -2.71
N ILE A 41 6.83 -3.53 -3.94
CA ILE A 41 7.48 -2.51 -4.77
C ILE A 41 6.41 -1.73 -5.54
N PHE A 42 6.29 -0.43 -5.27
CA PHE A 42 5.27 0.45 -5.85
C PHE A 42 5.89 1.74 -6.40
N ASP A 43 5.19 2.37 -7.35
CA ASP A 43 5.55 3.69 -7.90
C ASP A 43 5.18 4.81 -6.91
N ARG A 44 3.93 4.83 -6.46
CA ARG A 44 3.46 5.79 -5.44
C ARG A 44 2.21 5.32 -4.74
N VAL A 45 2.00 5.85 -3.53
CA VAL A 45 0.68 5.91 -2.88
C VAL A 45 0.20 7.36 -2.97
N SER A 46 -1.08 7.54 -3.27
CA SER A 46 -1.71 8.86 -3.28
C SER A 46 -3.02 8.81 -2.53
N THR A 47 -3.26 9.82 -1.71
CA THR A 47 -4.42 9.90 -0.85
C THR A 47 -5.19 11.18 -1.09
N ARG A 48 -6.50 11.14 -0.87
CA ARG A 48 -7.35 12.31 -0.98
C ARG A 48 -8.58 12.20 -0.10
N ILE A 49 -9.00 13.35 0.41
CA ILE A 49 -10.36 13.52 0.96
C ILE A 49 -11.25 14.04 -0.17
N LYS A 50 -12.40 13.41 -0.36
CA LYS A 50 -13.37 13.84 -1.37
C LYS A 50 -13.86 15.25 -1.09
N ALA A 51 -13.79 16.12 -2.10
CA ALA A 51 -14.33 17.48 -1.98
C ALA A 51 -15.85 17.47 -1.72
N TRP A 52 -16.33 18.38 -0.87
CA TRP A 52 -17.75 18.52 -0.52
C TRP A 52 -18.68 18.58 -1.74
N SER A 53 -18.31 19.35 -2.77
CA SER A 53 -19.10 19.48 -4.00
C SER A 53 -19.31 18.13 -4.70
N SER A 54 -18.27 17.30 -4.73
CA SER A 54 -18.30 15.94 -5.29
C SER A 54 -19.08 14.97 -4.40
N LEU A 55 -18.93 15.04 -3.08
CA LEU A 55 -19.71 14.23 -2.13
C LEU A 55 -21.20 14.56 -2.24
N LYS A 56 -21.56 15.85 -2.21
CA LYS A 56 -22.93 16.35 -2.39
C LYS A 56 -23.55 15.88 -3.70
N ARG A 57 -22.79 15.91 -4.81
CA ARG A 57 -23.26 15.40 -6.11
C ARG A 57 -23.51 13.90 -6.06
N LYS A 58 -22.63 13.12 -5.44
CA LYS A 58 -22.79 11.66 -5.30
C LYS A 58 -23.98 11.30 -4.41
N ALA A 59 -24.16 11.97 -3.28
CA ALA A 59 -25.27 11.79 -2.34
C ALA A 59 -26.66 12.07 -2.96
N LYS A 60 -26.72 12.90 -4.00
CA LYS A 60 -27.95 13.23 -4.73
C LYS A 60 -28.32 12.24 -5.83
N LYS A 61 -27.43 11.30 -6.18
CA LYS A 61 -27.71 10.33 -7.24
C LYS A 61 -28.94 9.48 -6.88
N ARG A 62 -29.79 9.24 -7.88
CA ARG A 62 -30.99 8.42 -7.77
C ARG A 62 -30.89 7.27 -8.77
N GLY A 63 -31.40 6.10 -8.38
CA GLY A 63 -31.53 4.94 -9.25
C GLY A 63 -32.73 5.09 -10.20
N GLU A 64 -32.95 4.08 -11.04
CA GLU A 64 -34.05 4.05 -12.01
C GLU A 64 -35.43 4.18 -11.35
N GLY A 65 -35.61 3.61 -10.15
CA GLY A 65 -36.84 3.73 -9.35
C GLY A 65 -37.03 5.08 -8.66
N GLY A 66 -36.13 6.05 -8.86
CA GLY A 66 -36.20 7.37 -8.23
C GLY A 66 -35.67 7.42 -6.79
N ASP A 67 -35.41 6.28 -6.15
CA ASP A 67 -34.79 6.23 -4.82
C ASP A 67 -33.33 6.69 -4.84
N PHE A 68 -32.85 7.18 -3.69
CA PHE A 68 -31.44 7.53 -3.56
C PHE A 68 -30.57 6.29 -3.61
N ILE A 69 -29.52 6.33 -4.43
CA ILE A 69 -28.52 5.23 -4.51
C ILE A 69 -27.81 5.04 -3.17
N TYR A 70 -27.66 6.13 -2.41
CA TYR A 70 -26.98 6.16 -1.11
C TYR A 70 -27.96 6.70 -0.04
N PRO A 71 -28.89 5.89 0.49
CA PRO A 71 -29.88 6.34 1.48
C PRO A 71 -29.24 7.05 2.68
N SER A 72 -28.10 6.54 3.15
CA SER A 72 -27.26 7.07 4.23
C SER A 72 -25.87 7.46 3.68
N PRO A 73 -25.73 8.61 3.00
CA PRO A 73 -24.52 8.93 2.24
C PRO A 73 -23.22 8.97 3.03
N TRP A 74 -23.28 9.21 4.33
CA TRP A 74 -22.09 9.21 5.17
C TRP A 74 -21.52 7.79 5.32
N ASP A 75 -22.40 6.81 5.46
CA ASP A 75 -22.04 5.41 5.68
C ASP A 75 -21.88 4.65 4.35
N ASP A 76 -22.68 4.99 3.33
CA ASP A 76 -22.71 4.27 2.05
C ASP A 76 -21.64 4.74 1.05
N ILE A 77 -21.07 5.94 1.24
CA ILE A 77 -20.06 6.51 0.32
C ILE A 77 -18.67 6.30 0.92
N HIS A 78 -18.05 5.18 0.57
CA HIS A 78 -16.77 4.78 1.15
C HIS A 78 -15.54 5.52 0.58
N ASP A 79 -15.70 6.26 -0.52
CA ASP A 79 -14.61 7.03 -1.15
C ASP A 79 -14.53 8.49 -0.62
N VAL A 80 -15.02 8.75 0.59
CA VAL A 80 -14.76 10.01 1.31
C VAL A 80 -13.28 10.13 1.62
N MET A 81 -12.67 9.05 2.13
CA MET A 81 -11.23 8.85 2.17
C MET A 81 -10.84 7.88 1.07
N GLY A 82 -10.09 8.35 0.08
CA GLY A 82 -9.64 7.55 -1.06
C GLY A 82 -8.14 7.39 -1.07
N VAL A 83 -7.67 6.16 -1.20
CA VAL A 83 -6.26 5.79 -1.35
C VAL A 83 -6.09 5.17 -2.74
N ARG A 84 -4.98 5.49 -3.41
CA ARG A 84 -4.60 4.88 -4.68
C ARG A 84 -3.17 4.40 -4.60
N ILE A 85 -2.99 3.12 -4.89
CA ILE A 85 -1.70 2.45 -4.95
C ILE A 85 -1.40 2.20 -6.42
N THR A 86 -0.32 2.82 -6.92
CA THR A 86 0.15 2.62 -8.28
C THR A 86 1.37 1.70 -8.28
N LEU A 87 1.26 0.55 -8.93
CA LEU A 87 2.28 -0.48 -9.05
C LEU A 87 2.94 -0.43 -10.43
N TYR A 88 4.14 -0.98 -10.58
CA TYR A 88 4.83 -0.98 -11.88
C TYR A 88 4.25 -1.98 -12.88
N HIS A 89 3.76 -3.11 -12.40
CA HIS A 89 3.24 -4.19 -13.23
C HIS A 89 2.17 -4.99 -12.45
N SER A 90 1.40 -5.80 -13.16
CA SER A 90 0.16 -6.37 -12.65
C SER A 90 0.38 -7.55 -11.71
N THR A 91 1.49 -8.29 -11.85
CA THR A 91 1.79 -9.45 -10.99
C THR A 91 1.89 -9.14 -9.49
N ILE A 92 2.12 -7.88 -9.11
CA ILE A 92 2.20 -7.46 -7.69
C ILE A 92 0.82 -7.17 -7.08
N ILE A 93 -0.21 -6.96 -7.91
CA ILE A 93 -1.57 -6.61 -7.44
C ILE A 93 -2.11 -7.66 -6.44
N PRO A 94 -2.04 -8.98 -6.68
CA PRO A 94 -2.51 -9.99 -5.74
C PRO A 94 -1.81 -9.92 -4.37
N HIS A 95 -0.51 -9.62 -4.35
CA HIS A 95 0.25 -9.49 -3.11
C HIS A 95 -0.19 -8.26 -2.31
N ALA A 96 -0.36 -7.11 -2.98
CA ALA A 96 -0.87 -5.90 -2.33
C ALA A 96 -2.29 -6.10 -1.79
N LEU A 97 -3.17 -6.80 -2.53
CA LEU A 97 -4.51 -7.18 -2.08
C LEU A 97 -4.45 -8.03 -0.80
N ASN A 98 -3.56 -9.03 -0.75
CA ASN A 98 -3.39 -9.89 0.42
C ASN A 98 -2.92 -9.09 1.65
N VAL A 99 -1.87 -8.28 1.49
CA VAL A 99 -1.31 -7.45 2.57
C VAL A 99 -2.38 -6.51 3.16
N LEU A 100 -3.18 -5.87 2.31
CA LEU A 100 -4.28 -5.02 2.75
C LEU A 100 -5.41 -5.83 3.41
N GLY A 101 -5.71 -7.01 2.89
CA GLY A 101 -6.75 -7.91 3.43
C GLY A 101 -6.41 -8.48 4.81
N GLU A 102 -5.13 -8.73 5.07
CA GLU A 102 -4.64 -9.17 6.39
C GLU A 102 -4.54 -8.01 7.40
N SER A 103 -4.41 -6.77 6.91
CA SER A 103 -4.19 -5.60 7.77
C SER A 103 -5.45 -4.84 8.15
N PHE A 104 -6.52 -4.99 7.37
CA PHE A 104 -7.79 -4.29 7.53
C PHE A 104 -8.96 -5.24 7.36
N LYS A 105 -10.13 -4.85 7.86
CA LYS A 105 -11.36 -5.58 7.55
C LYS A 105 -11.79 -5.25 6.12
N VAL A 106 -11.86 -6.26 5.25
CA VAL A 106 -12.38 -6.12 3.88
C VAL A 106 -13.92 -6.10 3.91
N VAL A 107 -14.51 -4.97 3.50
CA VAL A 107 -15.96 -4.82 3.33
C VAL A 107 -16.40 -5.24 1.94
N ARG A 108 -15.59 -4.89 0.92
CA ARG A 108 -15.86 -5.21 -0.48
C ARG A 108 -14.56 -5.30 -1.26
N SER A 109 -14.48 -6.23 -2.21
CA SER A 109 -13.39 -6.34 -3.19
C SER A 109 -13.99 -6.49 -4.57
N VAL A 110 -13.57 -5.64 -5.51
CA VAL A 110 -14.07 -5.64 -6.90
C VAL A 110 -12.90 -5.53 -7.86
N ASP A 111 -12.75 -6.54 -8.71
CA ASP A 111 -11.90 -6.47 -9.88
C ASP A 111 -12.69 -5.87 -11.06
N LYS A 112 -12.46 -4.57 -11.33
CA LYS A 112 -13.10 -3.88 -12.45
C LYS A 112 -12.60 -4.36 -13.81
N ALA A 113 -11.38 -4.91 -13.87
CA ALA A 113 -10.86 -5.51 -15.09
C ALA A 113 -11.70 -6.74 -15.46
N ALA A 114 -11.95 -7.60 -14.49
CA ALA A 114 -12.75 -8.80 -14.66
C ALA A 114 -14.21 -8.47 -15.01
N GLU A 115 -14.85 -7.53 -14.31
CA GLU A 115 -16.22 -7.09 -14.64
C GLU A 115 -16.33 -6.61 -16.09
N THR A 116 -15.36 -5.81 -16.54
CA THR A 116 -15.42 -5.25 -17.88
C THR A 116 -15.18 -6.32 -18.95
N ARG A 117 -14.23 -7.23 -18.72
CA ARG A 117 -13.95 -8.39 -19.60
C ARG A 117 -15.19 -9.27 -19.78
N ILE A 118 -15.92 -9.55 -18.69
CA ILE A 118 -17.15 -10.36 -18.72
C ILE A 118 -18.26 -9.67 -19.53
N SER A 119 -18.35 -8.34 -19.45
CA SER A 119 -19.36 -7.57 -20.20
C SER A 119 -19.06 -7.41 -21.71
N GLY A 120 -17.94 -7.98 -22.20
CA GLY A 120 -17.50 -7.85 -23.59
C GLY A 120 -17.04 -6.44 -23.98
N GLY A 121 -16.92 -5.53 -22.99
CA GLY A 121 -16.37 -4.21 -23.16
C GLY A 121 -14.85 -4.22 -23.04
N PHE A 122 -14.20 -3.23 -23.65
CA PHE A 122 -12.83 -2.86 -23.29
C PHE A 122 -12.93 -1.76 -22.25
N GLY A 123 -12.46 -2.05 -21.05
CA GLY A 123 -12.49 -1.05 -20.00
C GLY A 123 -11.70 -1.48 -18.79
N TYR A 124 -11.12 -0.42 -18.26
CA TYR A 124 -10.42 -0.24 -17.03
C TYR A 124 -10.10 -1.45 -16.13
N GLY A 125 -8.81 -1.83 -16.13
CA GLY A 125 -8.23 -2.65 -15.08
C GLY A 125 -7.94 -1.83 -13.82
N SER A 126 -8.68 -2.11 -12.74
CA SER A 126 -8.31 -1.73 -11.38
C SER A 126 -9.01 -2.60 -10.37
N HIS A 127 -8.33 -2.87 -9.28
CA HIS A 127 -8.93 -3.51 -8.14
C HIS A 127 -9.34 -2.46 -7.11
N HIS A 128 -10.62 -2.45 -6.77
CA HIS A 128 -11.19 -1.57 -5.77
C HIS A 128 -11.47 -2.37 -4.50
N LEU A 129 -10.83 -1.98 -3.40
CA LEU A 129 -11.16 -2.47 -2.07
C LEU A 129 -11.93 -1.39 -1.30
N VAL A 130 -12.93 -1.81 -0.53
CA VAL A 130 -13.47 -1.03 0.59
C VAL A 130 -12.99 -1.69 1.86
N LEU A 131 -12.24 -0.95 2.66
CA LEU A 131 -11.59 -1.42 3.88
C LEU A 131 -12.14 -0.66 5.09
N THR A 132 -12.06 -1.28 6.27
CA THR A 132 -12.37 -0.64 7.55
C THR A 132 -11.17 -0.78 8.48
N VAL A 133 -10.79 0.33 9.13
CA VAL A 133 -9.76 0.34 10.17
C VAL A 133 -10.29 -0.39 11.40
N THR A 134 -9.56 -1.39 11.87
CA THR A 134 -9.89 -2.12 13.11
C THR A 134 -8.99 -1.69 14.25
N ASP A 135 -9.31 -2.08 15.49
CA ASP A 135 -8.41 -1.90 16.63
C ASP A 135 -7.04 -2.55 16.37
N ASP A 136 -7.04 -3.71 15.71
CA ASP A 136 -5.84 -4.39 15.26
C ASP A 136 -5.06 -3.56 14.23
N SER A 137 -5.71 -2.95 13.24
CA SER A 137 -5.04 -2.02 12.31
C SER A 137 -4.35 -0.89 13.08
N ALA A 138 -5.08 -0.22 13.97
CA ALA A 138 -4.60 0.91 14.78
C ALA A 138 -3.46 0.54 15.74
N ALA A 139 -3.44 -0.68 16.27
CA ALA A 139 -2.36 -1.16 17.14
C ALA A 139 -1.01 -1.26 16.39
N THR A 140 -1.06 -1.52 15.08
CA THR A 140 0.13 -1.64 14.22
C THR A 140 0.44 -0.38 13.41
N MET A 141 -0.57 0.46 13.16
CA MET A 141 -0.51 1.70 12.38
C MET A 141 -1.05 2.83 13.25
N GLU A 142 -0.18 3.41 14.06
CA GLU A 142 -0.54 4.43 15.05
C GLU A 142 -1.17 5.67 14.40
N GLU A 143 -0.75 6.00 13.17
CA GLU A 143 -1.31 7.04 12.34
C GLU A 143 -2.82 6.86 12.10
N LEU A 144 -3.32 5.61 12.20
CA LEU A 144 -4.74 5.27 12.00
C LEU A 144 -5.54 5.11 13.30
N ALA A 145 -4.95 5.39 14.47
CA ALA A 145 -5.59 5.16 15.76
C ALA A 145 -6.91 5.93 15.94
N ASP A 146 -6.98 7.18 15.47
CA ASP A 146 -8.18 8.00 15.56
C ASP A 146 -9.27 7.62 14.54
N PHE A 147 -8.99 6.64 13.67
CA PHE A 147 -9.87 6.25 12.57
C PHE A 147 -10.47 4.86 12.73
N VAL A 148 -10.37 4.22 13.91
CA VAL A 148 -11.01 2.91 14.16
C VAL A 148 -12.50 2.96 13.82
N GLY A 149 -12.95 1.98 13.04
CA GLY A 149 -14.31 1.90 12.51
C GLY A 149 -14.55 2.70 11.22
N TRP A 150 -13.61 3.54 10.78
CA TRP A 150 -13.73 4.30 9.55
C TRP A 150 -13.57 3.43 8.31
N THR A 151 -14.43 3.63 7.31
CA THR A 151 -14.33 2.95 6.01
C THR A 151 -13.69 3.83 4.96
N PHE A 152 -12.81 3.26 4.13
CA PHE A 152 -12.11 3.96 3.06
C PHE A 152 -12.02 3.09 1.80
N GLU A 153 -11.88 3.73 0.63
CA GLU A 153 -11.69 3.04 -0.65
C GLU A 153 -10.20 3.02 -1.02
N VAL A 154 -9.67 1.85 -1.38
CA VAL A 154 -8.34 1.68 -1.97
C VAL A 154 -8.49 1.25 -3.43
N GLN A 155 -7.80 1.95 -4.33
CA GLN A 155 -7.74 1.62 -5.75
C GLN A 155 -6.32 1.17 -6.11
N ILE A 156 -6.17 -0.07 -6.54
CA ILE A 156 -4.88 -0.65 -6.93
C ILE A 156 -4.82 -0.74 -8.46
N ARG A 157 -3.75 -0.20 -9.03
CA ARG A 157 -3.59 0.05 -10.48
C ARG A 157 -2.13 -0.10 -10.88
N THR A 158 -1.85 -0.49 -12.12
CA THR A 158 -0.52 -0.31 -12.71
C THR A 158 -0.28 1.16 -13.10
N VAL A 159 0.97 1.54 -13.35
CA VAL A 159 1.33 2.87 -13.87
C VAL A 159 0.60 3.21 -15.18
N LEU A 160 0.46 2.23 -16.08
CA LEU A 160 -0.21 2.42 -17.37
C LEU A 160 -1.72 2.53 -17.20
N GLN A 161 -2.31 1.67 -16.36
CA GLN A 161 -3.72 1.77 -15.98
C GLN A 161 -4.03 3.12 -15.33
N HIS A 162 -3.15 3.62 -14.46
CA HIS A 162 -3.31 4.92 -13.82
C HIS A 162 -3.29 6.05 -14.84
N ALA A 163 -2.30 6.07 -15.75
CA ALA A 163 -2.17 7.11 -16.76
C ALA A 163 -3.41 7.17 -17.68
N TRP A 164 -3.90 6.02 -18.13
CA TRP A 164 -5.11 5.95 -18.96
C TRP A 164 -6.34 6.45 -18.20
N ALA A 165 -6.52 6.05 -16.94
CA ALA A 165 -7.70 6.43 -16.16
C ALA A 165 -7.76 7.93 -15.87
N GLU A 166 -6.63 8.56 -15.59
CA GLU A 166 -6.59 10.01 -15.36
C GLU A 166 -6.92 10.77 -16.66
N PHE A 167 -6.39 10.31 -17.79
CA PHE A 167 -6.71 10.91 -19.10
C PHE A 167 -8.18 10.74 -19.48
N GLU A 168 -8.71 9.52 -19.31
CA GLU A 168 -10.13 9.22 -19.57
C GLU A 168 -11.06 10.03 -18.67
N HIS A 169 -10.77 10.06 -17.37
CA HIS A 169 -11.53 10.86 -16.41
C HIS A 169 -11.51 12.34 -16.78
N ASP A 170 -10.35 12.90 -17.13
CA ASP A 170 -10.26 14.31 -17.52
C ASP A 170 -11.07 14.64 -18.76
N ILE A 171 -11.01 13.82 -19.81
CA ILE A 171 -11.81 14.02 -21.03
C ILE A 171 -13.31 13.92 -20.73
N ARG A 172 -13.74 12.89 -19.98
CA ARG A 172 -15.16 12.66 -19.71
C ARG A 172 -15.78 13.64 -18.72
N TYR A 173 -15.01 14.15 -17.75
CA TYR A 173 -15.55 15.03 -16.69
C TYR A 173 -15.28 16.51 -16.91
N LYS A 174 -14.21 16.92 -17.62
CA LYS A 174 -13.90 18.35 -17.84
C LYS A 174 -14.57 18.93 -19.09
N GLN A 175 -15.08 18.13 -20.03
CA GLN A 175 -15.73 18.63 -21.26
C GLN A 175 -17.24 18.89 -21.15
N GLY A 176 -17.81 18.90 -19.94
CA GLY A 176 -19.22 19.22 -19.72
C GLY A 176 -20.16 18.01 -19.88
N PRO A 177 -21.49 18.23 -19.95
CA PRO A 177 -22.49 17.15 -19.92
C PRO A 177 -22.63 16.40 -21.25
N THR A 178 -21.96 16.85 -22.32
CA THR A 178 -22.04 16.21 -23.63
C THR A 178 -21.23 14.91 -23.59
N PRO A 179 -21.84 13.75 -23.86
CA PRO A 179 -21.09 12.51 -23.94
C PRO A 179 -20.03 12.62 -25.05
N PRO A 180 -18.84 12.03 -24.85
CA PRO A 180 -17.80 12.01 -25.88
C PRO A 180 -18.32 11.36 -27.16
N SER A 181 -17.76 11.74 -28.31
CA SER A 181 -18.18 11.14 -29.58
C SER A 181 -17.85 9.64 -29.60
N PRO A 182 -18.58 8.82 -30.37
CA PRO A 182 -18.25 7.40 -30.54
C PRO A 182 -16.81 7.15 -31.01
N GLU A 183 -16.21 8.11 -31.73
CA GLU A 183 -14.81 8.03 -32.15
C GLU A 183 -13.86 8.10 -30.95
N VAL A 184 -14.16 8.98 -29.98
CA VAL A 184 -13.39 9.10 -28.73
C VAL A 184 -13.50 7.81 -27.92
N ASP A 185 -14.70 7.24 -27.79
CA ASP A 185 -14.89 5.96 -27.08
C ASP A 185 -14.12 4.82 -27.75
N ARG A 186 -14.12 4.78 -29.09
CA ARG A 186 -13.30 3.82 -29.85
C ARG A 186 -11.80 4.01 -29.62
N LEU A 187 -11.30 5.25 -29.56
CA LEU A 187 -9.89 5.53 -29.29
C LEU A 187 -9.49 5.13 -27.87
N PHE A 188 -10.34 5.38 -26.88
CA PHE A 188 -10.11 4.91 -25.50
C PHE A 188 -10.05 3.39 -25.42
N THR A 189 -10.93 2.70 -26.15
CA THR A 189 -10.96 1.24 -26.28
C THR A 189 -9.65 0.71 -26.87
N LEU A 190 -9.18 1.29 -27.98
CA LEU A 190 -7.91 0.89 -28.61
C LEU A 190 -6.70 1.15 -27.69
N ALA A 191 -6.68 2.30 -27.02
CA ALA A 191 -5.62 2.65 -26.08
C ALA A 191 -5.58 1.68 -24.88
N ALA A 192 -6.74 1.24 -24.39
CA ALA A 192 -6.81 0.24 -23.32
C ALA A 192 -6.18 -1.10 -23.75
N GLY A 193 -6.43 -1.55 -24.98
CA GLY A 193 -5.80 -2.77 -25.52
C GLY A 193 -4.28 -2.67 -25.65
N LEU A 194 -3.76 -1.51 -26.08
CA LEU A 194 -2.30 -1.29 -26.15
C LEU A 194 -1.65 -1.32 -24.76
N ILE A 195 -2.32 -0.75 -23.76
CA ILE A 195 -1.85 -0.73 -22.38
C ILE A 195 -1.86 -2.13 -21.78
N GLU A 196 -2.91 -2.92 -22.01
CA GLU A 196 -2.98 -4.29 -21.53
C GLU A 196 -1.83 -5.14 -22.10
N LEU A 197 -1.54 -4.98 -23.40
CA LEU A 197 -0.38 -5.64 -24.03
C LEU A 197 0.95 -5.19 -23.42
N ALA A 198 1.10 -3.90 -23.15
CA ALA A 198 2.32 -3.37 -22.52
C ALA A 198 2.50 -3.85 -21.08
N ASP A 199 1.43 -3.87 -20.27
CA ASP A 199 1.44 -4.44 -18.91
C ASP A 199 1.85 -5.92 -18.95
N GLN A 200 1.35 -6.71 -19.92
CA GLN A 200 1.78 -8.10 -20.11
C GLN A 200 3.28 -8.23 -20.42
N GLN A 201 3.86 -7.30 -21.18
CA GLN A 201 5.32 -7.31 -21.41
C GLN A 201 6.08 -6.98 -20.12
N PHE A 202 5.60 -6.04 -19.31
CA PHE A 202 6.23 -5.73 -18.02
C PHE A 202 6.14 -6.90 -17.05
N ASP A 203 5.02 -7.61 -17.02
CA ASP A 203 4.85 -8.82 -16.22
C ASP A 203 5.87 -9.91 -16.61
N GLN A 204 6.10 -10.12 -17.92
CA GLN A 204 7.10 -11.06 -18.41
C GLN A 204 8.53 -10.64 -18.03
N ILE A 205 8.88 -9.36 -18.18
CA ILE A 205 10.19 -8.84 -17.78
C ILE A 205 10.42 -9.03 -16.28
N ALA A 206 9.40 -8.74 -15.46
CA ALA A 206 9.47 -8.91 -14.01
C ALA A 206 9.67 -10.38 -13.62
N ALA A 207 8.97 -11.31 -14.27
CA ALA A 207 9.14 -12.73 -14.03
C ALA A 207 10.55 -13.24 -14.38
N LEU A 208 11.17 -12.71 -15.44
CA LEU A 208 12.54 -13.07 -15.85
C LEU A 208 13.62 -12.45 -14.96
N LYS A 209 13.33 -11.33 -14.29
CA LYS A 209 14.25 -10.62 -13.39
C LYS A 209 14.22 -11.11 -11.94
N ALA A 210 13.41 -12.11 -11.61
CA ALA A 210 13.49 -12.75 -10.30
C ALA A 210 14.94 -13.19 -10.04
N PRO A 211 15.53 -12.84 -8.88
CA PRO A 211 16.97 -12.92 -8.68
C PRO A 211 17.49 -14.34 -8.94
N SER A 212 18.49 -14.44 -9.82
CA SER A 212 19.32 -15.62 -10.00
C SER A 212 20.24 -15.77 -8.79
N THR A 213 20.23 -16.95 -8.15
CA THR A 213 21.02 -17.31 -6.95
C THR A 213 22.53 -17.44 -7.19
N GLU A 214 23.05 -16.86 -8.27
CA GLU A 214 24.47 -16.89 -8.63
C GLU A 214 25.07 -15.50 -8.40
N ALA A 215 25.56 -15.23 -7.20
CA ALA A 215 26.46 -14.10 -6.95
C ALA A 215 27.73 -14.61 -6.26
N ASP A 216 28.82 -13.90 -6.49
CA ASP A 216 30.11 -14.18 -5.89
C ASP A 216 30.06 -13.99 -4.36
N THR A 217 30.77 -14.83 -3.62
CA THR A 217 30.75 -14.83 -2.14
C THR A 217 31.78 -13.88 -1.53
N ASP A 218 32.45 -13.08 -2.37
CA ASP A 218 33.44 -12.06 -1.97
C ASP A 218 32.99 -10.67 -2.44
N VAL A 219 31.82 -10.23 -1.95
CA VAL A 219 31.19 -8.96 -2.35
C VAL A 219 30.98 -8.07 -1.14
N GLU A 220 31.40 -6.81 -1.25
CA GLU A 220 31.15 -5.80 -0.22
C GLU A 220 29.65 -5.54 -0.04
N LEU A 221 29.21 -5.33 1.21
CA LEU A 221 27.82 -5.03 1.55
C LEU A 221 27.48 -3.58 1.21
N THR A 222 27.09 -3.32 -0.04
CA THR A 222 26.65 -2.00 -0.51
C THR A 222 25.16 -2.01 -0.86
N PRO A 223 24.49 -0.85 -0.97
CA PRO A 223 23.09 -0.79 -1.36
C PRO A 223 22.78 -1.50 -2.69
N GLU A 224 23.74 -1.55 -3.61
CA GLU A 224 23.61 -2.17 -4.93
C GLU A 224 23.77 -3.69 -4.89
N THR A 225 24.55 -4.23 -3.95
CA THR A 225 24.87 -5.67 -3.86
C THR A 225 23.94 -6.40 -2.88
N LEU A 226 23.44 -5.71 -1.84
CA LEU A 226 22.55 -6.26 -0.83
C LEU A 226 21.33 -7.03 -1.38
N PRO A 227 20.61 -6.55 -2.41
CA PRO A 227 19.47 -7.30 -2.94
C PRO A 227 19.86 -8.71 -3.43
N GLY A 228 21.00 -8.83 -4.11
CA GLY A 228 21.50 -10.10 -4.64
C GLY A 228 22.03 -11.01 -3.54
N VAL A 229 22.81 -10.46 -2.61
CA VAL A 229 23.32 -11.18 -1.43
C VAL A 229 22.16 -11.76 -0.59
N LEU A 230 21.14 -10.95 -0.32
CA LEU A 230 19.98 -11.40 0.45
C LEU A 230 19.14 -12.41 -0.30
N ALA A 231 19.06 -12.32 -1.63
CA ALA A 231 18.40 -13.35 -2.43
C ALA A 231 19.11 -14.71 -2.33
N ILE A 232 20.42 -14.75 -2.10
CA ILE A 232 21.15 -16.01 -1.86
C ILE A 232 20.81 -16.59 -0.48
N PHE A 233 20.89 -15.78 0.58
CA PHE A 233 20.67 -16.26 1.95
C PHE A 233 19.20 -16.54 2.27
N LEU A 234 18.29 -15.71 1.77
CA LEU A 234 16.87 -15.78 2.08
C LEU A 234 16.06 -16.49 1.00
N GLY A 235 16.60 -16.64 -0.22
CA GLY A 235 15.87 -17.18 -1.36
C GLY A 235 14.59 -16.39 -1.62
N ASN A 236 13.54 -17.13 -1.97
CA ASN A 236 12.19 -16.56 -2.19
C ASN A 236 11.34 -16.55 -0.91
N ARG A 237 11.92 -16.76 0.29
CA ARG A 237 11.18 -16.80 1.55
C ARG A 237 10.62 -15.43 1.94
N PHE A 238 11.35 -14.37 1.61
CA PHE A 238 11.01 -12.99 1.96
C PHE A 238 11.08 -12.08 0.73
N PRO A 239 10.05 -11.24 0.47
CA PRO A 239 10.02 -10.38 -0.70
C PRO A 239 11.12 -9.32 -0.67
N LEU A 240 11.63 -9.00 -1.85
CA LEU A 240 12.57 -7.90 -2.07
C LEU A 240 11.96 -6.57 -1.60
N SER A 241 12.81 -5.63 -1.23
CA SER A 241 12.41 -4.25 -0.92
C SER A 241 12.65 -3.31 -2.10
N ARG A 242 12.08 -2.10 -2.01
CA ARG A 242 12.36 -1.01 -2.97
C ARG A 242 13.86 -0.67 -2.95
N SER A 243 14.40 -0.27 -4.10
CA SER A 243 15.85 -0.06 -4.26
C SER A 243 16.40 1.01 -3.31
N GLU A 244 15.63 2.07 -3.07
CA GLU A 244 15.98 3.14 -2.12
C GLU A 244 16.14 2.66 -0.67
N HIS A 245 15.50 1.55 -0.27
CA HIS A 245 15.59 1.05 1.09
C HIS A 245 16.88 0.29 1.38
N TYR A 246 17.60 -0.18 0.36
CA TYR A 246 18.89 -0.86 0.60
C TYR A 246 19.98 0.12 1.03
N ARG A 247 19.83 1.42 0.72
CA ARG A 247 20.71 2.46 1.30
C ARG A 247 20.53 2.54 2.81
N PHE A 248 19.27 2.59 3.26
CA PHE A 248 18.93 2.56 4.66
C PHE A 248 19.37 1.24 5.32
N LEU A 249 19.21 0.11 4.64
CA LEU A 249 19.67 -1.18 5.15
C LEU A 249 21.18 -1.22 5.36
N ALA A 250 21.97 -0.73 4.39
CA ALA A 250 23.42 -0.65 4.53
C ALA A 250 23.83 0.22 5.72
N GLU A 251 23.18 1.37 5.90
CA GLU A 251 23.40 2.26 7.05
C GLU A 251 23.15 1.53 8.39
N ILE A 252 22.01 0.86 8.55
CA ILE A 252 21.71 0.17 9.82
C ILE A 252 22.59 -1.06 10.06
N LEU A 253 23.07 -1.74 9.02
CA LEU A 253 24.05 -2.82 9.16
C LEU A 253 25.39 -2.28 9.63
N GLU A 254 25.90 -1.21 9.00
CA GLU A 254 27.18 -0.59 9.34
C GLU A 254 27.19 -0.06 10.78
N VAL A 255 26.12 0.61 11.20
CA VAL A 255 25.97 1.16 12.56
C VAL A 255 25.91 0.05 13.63
N ASN A 256 25.54 -1.17 13.26
CA ASN A 256 25.56 -2.35 14.14
C ASN A 256 26.80 -3.24 13.92
N ASP A 257 27.84 -2.70 13.26
CA ASP A 257 29.11 -3.37 12.97
C ASP A 257 28.98 -4.68 12.15
N ILE A 258 27.93 -4.81 11.34
CA ILE A 258 27.76 -5.88 10.36
C ILE A 258 28.36 -5.41 9.02
N ARG A 259 29.63 -5.76 8.78
CA ARG A 259 30.41 -5.32 7.62
C ARG A 259 30.85 -6.45 6.68
N SER A 260 30.65 -7.72 7.06
CA SER A 260 31.00 -8.88 6.24
C SER A 260 29.83 -9.81 5.98
N LEU A 261 29.95 -10.64 4.94
CA LEU A 261 28.97 -11.66 4.59
C LEU A 261 28.78 -12.69 5.72
N ASP A 262 29.86 -13.15 6.36
CA ASP A 262 29.78 -14.07 7.50
C ASP A 262 28.96 -13.49 8.67
N GLN A 263 29.12 -12.19 8.97
CA GLN A 263 28.35 -11.54 10.03
C GLN A 263 26.88 -11.38 9.66
N LEU A 264 26.59 -11.12 8.38
CA LEU A 264 25.23 -11.05 7.86
C LEU A 264 24.57 -12.42 7.87
N GLU A 265 25.27 -13.47 7.44
CA GLU A 265 24.80 -14.86 7.49
C GLU A 265 24.46 -15.27 8.93
N GLN A 266 25.33 -14.98 9.90
CA GLN A 266 25.06 -15.22 11.32
C GLN A 266 23.85 -14.43 11.87
N LEU A 267 23.56 -13.25 11.31
CA LEU A 267 22.37 -12.48 11.67
C LEU A 267 21.09 -13.11 11.08
N LEU A 268 21.20 -13.70 9.89
CA LEU A 268 20.11 -14.35 9.14
C LEU A 268 19.96 -15.84 9.48
N ASP A 269 20.45 -16.27 10.63
CA ASP A 269 20.30 -17.64 11.12
C ASP A 269 18.80 -18.03 11.23
N ASP A 270 18.49 -19.27 10.83
CA ASP A 270 17.10 -19.73 10.72
C ASP A 270 16.36 -19.77 12.06
N ASP A 271 17.05 -20.04 13.19
CA ASP A 271 16.44 -20.02 14.52
C ASP A 271 16.10 -18.59 14.95
N ALA A 272 16.98 -17.63 14.63
CA ALA A 272 16.73 -16.22 14.89
C ALA A 272 15.56 -15.68 14.05
N ILE A 273 15.50 -16.05 12.78
CA ILE A 273 14.38 -15.71 11.88
C ILE A 273 13.07 -16.30 12.40
N ALA A 274 13.05 -17.58 12.76
CA ALA A 274 11.86 -18.24 13.30
C ALA A 274 11.38 -17.57 14.59
N HIS A 275 12.30 -17.27 15.52
CA HIS A 275 11.97 -16.59 16.77
C HIS A 275 11.36 -15.20 16.54
N VAL A 276 11.96 -14.38 15.67
CA VAL A 276 11.45 -13.05 15.34
C VAL A 276 10.09 -13.16 14.67
N HIS A 277 9.93 -14.07 13.71
CA HIS A 277 8.68 -14.27 12.99
C HIS A 277 7.53 -14.63 13.95
N ASP A 278 7.74 -15.59 14.84
CA ASP A 278 6.73 -16.06 15.79
C ASP A 278 6.40 -15.01 16.84
N THR A 279 7.41 -14.30 17.35
CA THR A 279 7.22 -13.33 18.42
C THR A 279 6.58 -12.04 17.93
N MET A 280 6.96 -11.58 16.73
CA MET A 280 6.38 -10.38 16.11
C MET A 280 4.95 -10.61 15.60
N ARG A 281 4.54 -11.87 15.41
CA ARG A 281 3.22 -12.26 14.90
C ARG A 281 2.87 -11.49 13.63
N TYR A 282 3.76 -11.54 12.64
CA TYR A 282 3.54 -10.83 11.39
C TYR A 282 2.21 -11.25 10.75
N ARG A 283 1.45 -10.28 10.25
CA ARG A 283 0.19 -10.52 9.53
C ARG A 283 0.43 -10.96 8.08
N PHE A 284 1.61 -10.69 7.57
CA PHE A 284 2.06 -10.98 6.21
C PHE A 284 3.57 -11.24 6.25
N THR A 285 4.11 -11.91 5.24
CA THR A 285 5.55 -12.09 5.12
C THR A 285 6.25 -10.73 5.01
N PRO A 286 7.14 -10.36 5.96
CA PRO A 286 7.81 -9.07 5.90
C PRO A 286 8.81 -9.02 4.75
N GLY A 287 9.02 -7.83 4.19
CA GLY A 287 10.12 -7.58 3.27
C GLY A 287 11.48 -7.76 3.93
N GLN A 288 12.50 -8.05 3.12
CA GLN A 288 13.86 -8.29 3.60
C GLN A 288 14.39 -7.20 4.54
N VAL A 289 14.22 -5.91 4.19
CA VAL A 289 14.69 -4.79 5.03
C VAL A 289 13.97 -4.80 6.38
N ARG A 290 12.66 -5.07 6.39
CA ARG A 290 11.87 -5.11 7.62
C ARG A 290 12.27 -6.27 8.53
N LEU A 291 12.50 -7.46 7.94
CA LEU A 291 12.99 -8.63 8.67
C LEU A 291 14.35 -8.33 9.33
N ILE A 292 15.29 -7.78 8.58
CA ILE A 292 16.66 -7.51 9.09
C ILE A 292 16.64 -6.46 10.20
N ASP A 293 15.81 -5.41 10.06
CA ASP A 293 15.63 -4.41 11.11
C ASP A 293 15.12 -5.05 12.42
N ASP A 294 14.20 -6.01 12.33
CA ASP A 294 13.69 -6.74 13.50
C ASP A 294 14.70 -7.77 14.06
N LEU A 295 15.55 -8.39 13.23
CA LEU A 295 16.65 -9.25 13.68
C LEU A 295 17.74 -8.44 14.41
N LEU A 296 18.12 -7.28 13.88
CA LEU A 296 19.04 -6.36 14.54
C LEU A 296 18.44 -5.89 15.88
N LEU A 297 17.16 -5.56 15.90
CA LEU A 297 16.47 -5.18 17.13
C LEU A 297 16.42 -6.33 18.15
N ASN A 298 16.21 -7.57 17.71
CA ASN A 298 16.24 -8.74 18.57
C ASN A 298 17.64 -8.98 19.16
N LYS A 299 18.69 -8.84 18.34
CA LYS A 299 20.09 -9.08 18.74
C LYS A 299 20.64 -7.98 19.67
N PHE A 300 20.42 -6.72 19.32
CA PHE A 300 21.07 -5.57 19.97
C PHE A 300 20.14 -4.74 20.87
N GLY A 301 18.82 -4.94 20.79
CA GLY A 301 17.84 -4.28 21.65
C GLY A 301 17.97 -2.76 21.63
N LYS A 302 18.11 -2.15 22.81
CA LYS A 302 18.19 -0.68 22.96
C LYS A 302 19.37 -0.05 22.25
N GLN A 303 20.50 -0.76 22.13
CA GLN A 303 21.68 -0.25 21.42
C GLN A 303 21.35 0.04 19.96
N HIS A 304 20.64 -0.86 19.28
CA HIS A 304 20.17 -0.64 17.91
C HIS A 304 19.17 0.54 17.82
N ILE A 305 18.30 0.71 18.82
CA ILE A 305 17.37 1.85 18.88
C ILE A 305 18.12 3.17 18.98
N GLU A 306 19.10 3.26 19.88
CA GLU A 306 19.87 4.47 20.10
C GLU A 306 20.71 4.82 18.88
N ALA A 307 21.38 3.83 18.30
CA ALA A 307 22.27 4.00 17.17
C ALA A 307 21.54 4.33 15.86
N THR A 308 20.32 3.83 15.66
CA THR A 308 19.53 4.04 14.43
C THR A 308 18.34 4.99 14.61
N ALA A 309 18.25 5.72 15.73
CA ALA A 309 17.11 6.59 16.02
C ALA A 309 16.89 7.70 14.97
N GLY A 310 17.98 8.18 14.36
CA GLY A 310 17.98 9.21 13.32
C GLY A 310 18.23 8.68 11.91
N ALA A 311 18.32 7.36 11.73
CA ALA A 311 18.54 6.75 10.42
C ALA A 311 17.24 6.72 9.58
N GLY A 312 17.38 6.92 8.28
CA GLY A 312 16.27 7.00 7.32
C GLY A 312 15.42 8.27 7.43
N ASP A 313 14.50 8.43 6.48
CA ASP A 313 13.72 9.68 6.34
C ASP A 313 12.43 9.72 7.18
N ARG A 314 12.12 8.63 7.92
CA ARG A 314 10.84 8.47 8.60
C ARG A 314 10.88 8.95 10.05
N ALA A 315 10.10 9.98 10.35
CA ALA A 315 9.87 10.45 11.72
C ALA A 315 9.36 9.33 12.65
N GLY A 316 9.64 9.42 13.95
CA GLY A 316 9.08 8.50 14.96
C GLY A 316 9.70 7.09 15.00
N ARG A 317 10.81 6.83 14.28
CA ARG A 317 11.50 5.53 14.26
C ARG A 317 11.79 4.98 15.66
N ARG A 318 12.35 5.81 16.55
CA ARG A 318 12.62 5.43 17.95
C ARG A 318 11.38 4.89 18.66
N ARG A 319 10.22 5.54 18.50
CA ARG A 319 8.96 5.11 19.13
C ARG A 319 8.53 3.74 18.60
N ARG A 320 8.56 3.53 17.28
CA ARG A 320 8.21 2.26 16.63
C ARG A 320 9.14 1.13 17.07
N LEU A 321 10.45 1.34 17.05
CA LEU A 321 11.41 0.35 17.53
C LEU A 321 11.17 -0.03 19.00
N ASN A 322 10.83 0.93 19.86
CA ASN A 322 10.49 0.62 21.25
C ASN A 322 9.22 -0.24 21.36
N ALA A 323 8.21 -0.01 20.52
CA ALA A 323 7.01 -0.85 20.48
C ALA A 323 7.34 -2.27 20.01
N ARG A 324 8.13 -2.41 18.94
CA ARG A 324 8.59 -3.71 18.42
C ARG A 324 9.46 -4.46 19.42
N LEU A 325 10.36 -3.77 20.11
CA LEU A 325 11.19 -4.39 21.16
C LEU A 325 10.34 -4.91 22.31
N ARG A 326 9.28 -4.17 22.71
CA ARG A 326 8.33 -4.68 23.71
C ARG A 326 7.64 -5.95 23.24
N ALA A 327 7.22 -6.02 21.98
CA ALA A 327 6.64 -7.24 21.41
C ALA A 327 7.63 -8.42 21.43
N LEU A 328 8.87 -8.19 20.98
CA LEU A 328 9.96 -9.18 21.01
C LEU A 328 10.26 -9.71 22.43
N ARG A 329 10.11 -8.87 23.45
CA ARG A 329 10.36 -9.27 24.86
C ARG A 329 9.13 -9.73 25.62
N ALA A 330 7.93 -9.61 25.06
CA ALA A 330 6.70 -10.01 25.74
C ALA A 330 6.54 -11.53 25.87
N ASN A 331 7.27 -12.31 25.06
CA ASN A 331 7.23 -13.78 25.04
C ASN A 331 8.62 -14.43 25.18
N SER A 332 9.64 -13.69 25.65
CA SER A 332 11.01 -14.22 25.91
C SER A 332 11.13 -14.89 27.26
#